data_AF-A0A497EJI5-F1
#
_entry.id   AF-A0A497EJI5-F1
#
_cell.length_a   1.000
_cell.length_b   1.000
_cell.length_c   1.000
_cell.angle_alpha   90.00
_cell.angle_beta   90.00
_cell.angle_gamma   90.00
#
_symmetry.space_group_name_H-M   'P 1'
#
loop_
_entity.id
_entity.type
_entity.pdbx_description
1 polymer ?
#
loop_
_entity_poly.entity_id
_entity_poly.type
_entity_poly.pdbx_seq_one_letter_code
_entity_poly.pdbx_strand_id
1 'polypeptide(L)'
;MAVVWAARLYGVVPHTSWNTFFANDDDRDGVIVLTGLDKAALAGALWAVVDVNSGPFGAYRLGIPDEPAVDITQGAQALGGTSESSQTISAPGGRVSLLLVRPGVGAWYTEVYDGTQNDHDGVQNHVVTTNVALLGPGGRAPEAPASTQTGDLIIGLDSRAMIVTIFTVS
;
A
#
# COMPACT_ATOMS: atom_id res chain seq x y z
N MET A 1 0.76 19.56 1.83
CA MET A 1 1.05 18.81 0.59
C MET A 1 0.77 17.35 0.87
N ALA A 2 -0.49 16.95 1.02
CA ALA A 2 -0.80 15.55 1.30
C ALA A 2 -0.42 14.74 0.06
N VAL A 3 0.56 13.84 0.20
CA VAL A 3 0.86 12.86 -0.84
C VAL A 3 -0.04 11.68 -0.53
N VAL A 4 -1.04 11.43 -1.37
CA VAL A 4 -1.84 10.22 -1.31
C VAL A 4 -1.16 9.16 -2.16
N TRP A 5 -0.81 8.07 -1.51
CA TRP A 5 -0.55 6.81 -2.18
C TRP A 5 -1.87 6.07 -2.34
N ALA A 6 -2.11 5.55 -3.54
CA ALA A 6 -3.19 4.63 -3.79
C ALA A 6 -2.69 3.48 -4.65
N ALA A 7 -2.98 2.25 -4.22
CA ALA A 7 -2.83 1.08 -5.05
C ALA A 7 -4.18 0.39 -5.21
N ARG A 8 -4.38 -0.07 -6.43
CA ARG A 8 -5.66 -0.56 -6.95
C ARG A 8 -5.53 -2.00 -7.40
N LEU A 9 -6.60 -2.75 -7.15
CA LEU A 9 -6.75 -4.13 -7.56
C LEU A 9 -8.03 -4.33 -8.37
N TYR A 10 -7.97 -5.09 -9.46
CA TYR A 10 -9.13 -5.46 -10.27
C TYR A 10 -9.41 -6.96 -10.19
N GLY A 11 -10.65 -7.33 -9.90
CA GLY A 11 -11.09 -8.72 -9.80
C GLY A 11 -11.57 -9.35 -11.12
N VAL A 12 -11.01 -9.00 -12.29
CA VAL A 12 -11.41 -9.64 -13.57
C VAL A 12 -10.22 -10.32 -14.24
N VAL A 13 -10.20 -11.65 -14.18
CA VAL A 13 -9.27 -12.52 -14.91
C VAL A 13 -9.38 -12.19 -16.42
N PRO A 14 -8.26 -12.12 -17.19
CA PRO A 14 -6.90 -12.48 -16.81
C PRO A 14 -6.00 -11.28 -16.44
N HIS A 15 -6.54 -10.07 -16.28
CA HIS A 15 -5.74 -8.86 -16.12
C HIS A 15 -5.95 -8.20 -14.76
N THR A 16 -5.14 -8.62 -13.78
CA THR A 16 -4.88 -7.81 -12.59
C THR A 16 -3.83 -6.76 -12.94
N SER A 17 -4.27 -5.57 -13.35
CA SER A 17 -3.38 -4.41 -13.51
C SER A 17 -3.30 -3.63 -12.20
N TRP A 18 -2.09 -3.44 -11.72
CA TRP A 18 -1.79 -2.61 -10.56
C TRP A 18 -1.41 -1.23 -11.04
N ASN A 19 -1.96 -0.21 -10.41
CA ASN A 19 -1.47 1.15 -10.59
C ASN A 19 -1.22 1.74 -9.22
N THR A 20 0.02 2.12 -8.99
CA THR A 20 0.39 3.01 -7.91
C THR A 20 0.23 4.44 -8.41
N PHE A 21 -0.57 5.24 -7.71
CA PHE A 21 -0.72 6.65 -8.00
C PHE A 21 -0.19 7.48 -6.83
N PHE A 22 0.60 8.50 -7.16
CA PHE A 22 0.95 9.58 -6.26
C PHE A 22 0.11 10.78 -6.65
N ALA A 23 -0.78 11.20 -5.75
CA ALA A 23 -1.56 12.40 -5.93
C ALA A 23 -1.19 13.42 -4.86
N ASN A 24 -1.15 14.69 -5.24
CA ASN A 24 -0.93 15.79 -4.33
C ASN A 24 -2.23 16.58 -4.17
N ASP A 25 -2.50 16.99 -2.94
CA ASP A 25 -3.43 18.08 -2.66
C ASP A 25 -2.75 19.42 -3.02
N ASP A 26 -2.86 19.79 -4.30
CA ASP A 26 -2.15 20.92 -4.89
C ASP A 26 -2.76 22.28 -4.50
N ASP A 27 -4.08 22.34 -4.27
CA ASP A 27 -4.81 23.53 -3.84
C ASP A 27 -5.02 23.63 -2.32
N ARG A 28 -4.64 22.59 -1.57
CA ARG A 28 -4.61 22.54 -0.10
C ARG A 28 -5.99 22.63 0.53
N ASP A 29 -7.02 22.14 -0.16
CA ASP A 29 -8.38 22.10 0.36
C ASP A 29 -8.66 20.79 1.14
N GLY A 30 -7.69 19.88 1.19
CA GLY A 30 -7.80 18.58 1.85
C GLY A 30 -8.52 17.53 0.99
N VAL A 31 -8.81 17.83 -0.28
CA VAL A 31 -9.50 16.96 -1.22
C VAL A 31 -8.59 16.61 -2.37
N ILE A 32 -8.40 15.32 -2.59
CA ILE A 32 -7.70 14.80 -3.77
C ILE A 32 -8.72 14.21 -4.73
N VAL A 33 -8.84 14.83 -5.90
CA VAL A 33 -9.73 14.35 -6.96
C VAL A 33 -8.93 13.56 -8.00
N LEU A 34 -9.17 12.25 -8.03
CA LEU A 34 -8.60 11.38 -9.06
C LEU A 34 -9.43 11.47 -10.35
N THR A 35 -9.01 12.33 -11.28
CA THR A 35 -9.67 12.49 -12.58
C THR A 35 -9.24 11.41 -13.59
N GLY A 36 -10.10 11.09 -14.56
CA GLY A 36 -9.77 10.17 -15.65
C GLY A 36 -9.85 8.68 -15.29
N LEU A 37 -10.32 8.35 -14.09
CA LEU A 37 -10.62 6.98 -13.71
C LEU A 37 -12.02 6.60 -14.20
N ASP A 38 -12.12 5.52 -14.97
CA ASP A 38 -13.41 4.92 -15.30
C ASP A 38 -14.03 4.30 -14.04
N LYS A 39 -15.22 4.78 -13.64
CA LYS A 39 -15.97 4.28 -12.48
C LYS A 39 -16.35 2.81 -12.61
N ALA A 40 -16.71 2.36 -13.81
CA ALA A 40 -17.05 0.95 -14.04
C ALA A 40 -15.81 0.07 -13.82
N ALA A 41 -14.65 0.58 -14.21
CA ALA A 41 -13.39 -0.08 -13.91
C ALA A 41 -13.13 -0.10 -12.38
N LEU A 42 -13.59 0.88 -11.60
CA LEU A 42 -13.29 0.96 -10.16
C LEU A 42 -14.07 -0.06 -9.31
N ALA A 43 -15.05 -0.73 -9.91
CA ALA A 43 -15.89 -1.70 -9.23
C ALA A 43 -15.07 -2.83 -8.59
N GLY A 44 -15.25 -3.01 -7.27
CA GLY A 44 -14.59 -4.08 -6.51
C GLY A 44 -13.12 -3.82 -6.18
N ALA A 45 -12.59 -2.62 -6.46
CA ALA A 45 -11.21 -2.31 -6.15
C ALA A 45 -10.97 -2.05 -4.67
N LEU A 46 -9.82 -2.52 -4.18
CA LEU A 46 -9.28 -2.11 -2.88
C LEU A 46 -8.39 -0.90 -3.07
N TRP A 47 -8.46 0.00 -2.10
CA TRP A 47 -7.67 1.22 -2.00
C TRP A 47 -7.11 1.30 -0.59
N ALA A 48 -5.85 1.68 -0.48
CA ALA A 48 -5.29 2.19 0.77
C ALA A 48 -4.78 3.59 0.48
N VAL A 49 -5.07 4.51 1.39
CA VAL A 49 -4.79 5.94 1.30
C VAL A 49 -4.07 6.35 2.57
N VAL A 50 -3.04 7.18 2.44
CA VAL A 50 -2.24 7.68 3.55
C VAL A 50 -1.81 9.10 3.26
N ASP A 51 -1.87 9.99 4.25
CA ASP A 51 -1.20 11.30 4.20
C ASP A 51 0.25 11.13 4.65
N VAL A 52 1.18 11.19 3.70
CA VAL A 52 2.62 11.04 3.96
C VAL A 52 3.19 12.12 4.90
N ASN A 53 2.55 13.27 5.11
CA ASN A 53 3.08 14.26 6.06
C ASN A 53 2.70 13.93 7.49
N SER A 54 1.40 13.68 7.72
CA SER A 54 0.86 13.60 9.07
C SER A 54 0.68 12.17 9.55
N GLY A 55 0.60 11.20 8.65
CA GLY A 55 0.45 9.78 8.96
C GLY A 55 -0.98 9.20 9.06
N PRO A 56 -2.11 9.95 9.10
CA PRO A 56 -3.44 9.36 8.95
C PRO A 56 -3.54 8.52 7.69
N PHE A 57 -4.24 7.40 7.80
CA PHE A 57 -4.47 6.47 6.72
C PHE A 57 -5.87 5.88 6.79
N GLY A 58 -6.31 5.30 5.68
CA GLY A 58 -7.54 4.54 5.57
C GLY A 58 -7.43 3.50 4.47
N ALA A 59 -8.19 2.42 4.59
CA ALA A 59 -8.37 1.43 3.54
C ALA A 59 -9.85 1.30 3.19
N TYR A 60 -10.14 1.22 1.90
CA TYR A 60 -11.48 1.25 1.37
C TYR A 60 -11.66 0.18 0.30
N ARG A 61 -12.82 -0.47 0.30
CA ARG A 61 -13.30 -1.24 -0.84
C ARG A 61 -14.32 -0.40 -1.59
N LEU A 62 -14.07 -0.14 -2.86
CA LEU A 62 -15.04 0.52 -3.73
C LEU A 62 -16.05 -0.52 -4.21
N GLY A 63 -17.35 -0.23 -4.00
CA GLY A 63 -18.44 -1.04 -4.52
C GLY A 63 -18.58 -0.92 -6.04
N ILE A 64 -19.64 -1.52 -6.59
CA ILE A 64 -20.05 -1.26 -7.99
C ILE A 64 -20.48 0.21 -8.16
N PRO A 65 -20.63 0.73 -9.39
CA PRO A 65 -21.14 2.08 -9.60
C PRO A 65 -22.41 2.33 -8.77
N ASP A 66 -22.46 3.49 -8.11
CA ASP A 66 -23.54 3.95 -7.23
C ASP A 66 -23.64 3.30 -5.84
N GLU A 67 -22.74 2.38 -5.48
CA GLU A 67 -22.56 1.94 -4.09
C GLU A 67 -21.53 2.80 -3.34
N PRO A 68 -21.76 3.07 -2.04
CA PRO A 68 -20.78 3.78 -1.22
C PRO A 68 -19.51 2.93 -1.03
N ALA A 69 -18.38 3.61 -0.87
CA ALA A 69 -17.15 2.95 -0.44
C ALA A 69 -17.34 2.33 0.95
N VAL A 70 -16.81 1.12 1.15
CA VAL A 70 -16.80 0.45 2.45
C VAL A 70 -15.44 0.69 3.09
N ASP A 71 -15.43 1.32 4.26
CA ASP A 71 -14.23 1.44 5.10
C ASP A 71 -13.86 0.06 5.67
N ILE A 72 -12.64 -0.39 5.37
CA ILE A 72 -12.08 -1.67 5.81
C ILE A 72 -10.81 -1.48 6.65
N THR A 73 -10.54 -0.25 7.11
CA THR A 73 -9.30 0.14 7.79
C THR A 73 -9.05 -0.71 9.04
N GLN A 74 -10.06 -0.86 9.90
CA GLN A 74 -9.92 -1.65 11.13
C GLN A 74 -9.62 -3.12 10.85
N GLY A 75 -10.25 -3.70 9.82
CA GLY A 75 -9.98 -5.08 9.41
C GLY A 75 -8.55 -5.25 8.88
N ALA A 76 -8.07 -4.28 8.09
CA ALA A 76 -6.72 -4.30 7.56
C ALA A 76 -5.65 -4.17 8.66
N GLN A 77 -5.89 -3.34 9.68
CA GLN A 77 -5.00 -3.22 10.84
C GLN A 77 -4.97 -4.50 11.68
N ALA A 78 -6.11 -5.15 11.88
CA ALA A 78 -6.19 -6.39 12.65
C ALA A 78 -5.41 -7.54 12.00
N LEU A 79 -5.27 -7.53 10.68
CA LEU A 79 -4.46 -8.51 9.94
C LEU A 79 -2.96 -8.22 9.96
N GLY A 80 -2.57 -6.96 10.16
CA GLY A 80 -1.15 -6.56 10.19
C GLY A 80 -0.56 -6.55 11.60
N GLY A 81 -1.16 -5.83 12.54
CA GLY A 81 -0.65 -5.69 13.91
C GLY A 81 0.52 -4.69 14.02
N THR A 82 1.47 -4.97 14.91
CA THR A 82 2.68 -4.15 15.13
C THR A 82 3.93 -4.93 14.70
N SER A 83 4.94 -4.19 14.25
CA SER A 83 6.25 -4.76 13.90
C SER A 83 7.36 -4.03 14.63
N GLU A 84 8.46 -4.73 14.90
CA GLU A 84 9.68 -4.11 15.42
C GLU A 84 10.47 -3.45 14.28
N SER A 85 11.35 -2.51 14.63
CA SER A 85 12.27 -1.94 13.65
C SER A 85 13.15 -3.03 13.03
N SER A 86 13.21 -3.08 11.69
CA SER A 86 13.87 -4.14 10.93
C SER A 86 14.42 -3.62 9.60
N GLN A 87 15.44 -4.33 9.08
CA GLN A 87 15.93 -4.13 7.71
C GLN A 87 15.00 -4.76 6.66
N THR A 88 14.03 -5.57 7.11
CA THR A 88 13.06 -6.23 6.24
C THR A 88 11.64 -5.87 6.65
N ILE A 89 10.74 -5.89 5.67
CA ILE A 89 9.29 -5.83 5.86
C ILE A 89 8.67 -7.09 5.27
N SER A 90 7.63 -7.59 5.93
CA SER A 90 6.91 -8.78 5.49
C SER A 90 5.41 -8.54 5.50
N ALA A 91 4.70 -9.20 4.59
CA ALA A 91 3.24 -9.20 4.55
C ALA A 91 2.71 -10.53 4.00
N PRO A 92 1.53 -10.97 4.45
CA PRO A 92 0.92 -12.18 3.90
C PRO A 92 0.48 -11.97 2.45
N GLY A 93 0.68 -13.00 1.63
CA GLY A 93 0.17 -13.08 0.28
C GLY A 93 1.16 -13.66 -0.73
N GLY A 94 0.64 -14.10 -1.88
CA GLY A 94 1.47 -14.67 -2.96
C GLY A 94 2.01 -13.63 -3.96
N ARG A 95 1.38 -12.46 -4.01
CA ARG A 95 1.79 -11.31 -4.83
C ARG A 95 1.32 -10.04 -4.13
N VAL A 96 2.25 -9.37 -3.46
CA VAL A 96 1.94 -8.25 -2.58
C VAL A 96 2.61 -6.98 -3.08
N SER A 97 1.82 -5.92 -3.17
CA SER A 97 2.36 -4.55 -3.25
C SER A 97 2.62 -4.07 -1.83
N LEU A 98 3.87 -3.76 -1.53
CA LEU A 98 4.30 -3.24 -0.25
C LEU A 98 4.54 -1.74 -0.34
N LEU A 99 4.09 -1.02 0.67
CA LEU A 99 4.33 0.40 0.88
C LEU A 99 4.90 0.59 2.28
N LEU A 100 6.00 1.30 2.37
CA LEU A 100 6.50 1.91 3.59
C LEU A 100 6.20 3.41 3.53
N VAL A 101 5.61 3.96 4.58
CA VAL A 101 5.45 5.41 4.76
C VAL A 101 6.11 5.82 6.07
N ARG A 102 6.97 6.83 5.97
CA ARG A 102 7.52 7.54 7.12
C ARG A 102 6.94 8.95 7.17
N PRO A 103 6.02 9.23 8.11
CA PRO A 103 5.38 10.54 8.22
C PRO A 103 6.38 11.68 8.24
N GLY A 104 6.15 12.68 7.39
CA GLY A 104 7.00 13.86 7.25
C GLY A 104 8.29 13.65 6.46
N VAL A 105 8.60 12.42 6.02
CA VAL A 105 9.84 12.10 5.29
C VAL A 105 9.56 11.62 3.87
N GLY A 106 8.71 10.61 3.70
CA GLY A 106 8.48 10.02 2.39
C GLY A 106 7.72 8.70 2.41
N ALA A 107 7.53 8.15 1.21
CA ALA A 107 6.93 6.85 1.01
C ALA A 107 7.76 6.07 -0.02
N TRP A 108 7.86 4.76 0.16
CA TRP A 108 8.62 3.86 -0.71
C TRP A 108 7.84 2.59 -0.95
N TYR A 109 7.94 2.01 -2.13
CA TYR A 109 7.10 0.88 -2.52
C TYR A 109 7.86 -0.15 -3.34
N THR A 110 7.33 -1.38 -3.37
CA THR A 110 7.79 -2.44 -4.26
C THR A 110 6.66 -3.45 -4.52
N GLU A 111 6.83 -4.26 -5.56
CA GLU A 111 6.03 -5.47 -5.77
C GLU A 111 6.89 -6.70 -5.48
N VAL A 112 6.38 -7.57 -4.61
CA VAL A 112 7.03 -8.82 -4.25
C VAL A 112 6.14 -10.00 -4.62
N TYR A 113 6.76 -11.03 -5.17
CA TYR A 113 6.12 -12.28 -5.53
C TYR A 113 6.78 -13.37 -4.70
N ASP A 114 5.95 -14.11 -3.98
CA ASP A 114 6.36 -15.18 -3.06
C ASP A 114 7.24 -16.22 -3.78
N GLY A 115 8.43 -16.47 -3.23
CA GLY A 115 9.46 -17.36 -3.77
C GLY A 115 10.20 -16.86 -5.02
N THR A 116 10.17 -15.56 -5.33
CA THR A 116 10.94 -14.98 -6.44
C THR A 116 12.19 -14.24 -5.95
N GLN A 117 13.02 -13.72 -6.86
CA GLN A 117 14.25 -12.99 -6.50
C GLN A 117 14.03 -11.73 -5.65
N ASN A 118 12.82 -11.15 -5.70
CA ASN A 118 12.48 -9.97 -4.91
C ASN A 118 11.98 -10.36 -3.50
N ASP A 119 11.75 -11.65 -3.27
CA ASP A 119 11.39 -12.20 -1.98
C ASP A 119 12.67 -12.63 -1.25
N HIS A 120 12.93 -11.99 -0.11
CA HIS A 120 14.22 -12.01 0.54
C HIS A 120 14.60 -13.39 1.10
N ASP A 121 13.61 -14.18 1.53
CA ASP A 121 13.86 -15.55 1.98
C ASP A 121 13.82 -16.56 0.81
N GLY A 122 13.22 -16.18 -0.32
CA GLY A 122 13.04 -17.01 -1.51
C GLY A 122 12.16 -18.24 -1.27
N VAL A 123 11.37 -18.29 -0.20
CA VAL A 123 10.58 -19.45 0.21
C VAL A 123 9.12 -19.25 -0.16
N GLN A 124 8.56 -20.15 -0.99
CA GLN A 124 7.12 -20.16 -1.28
C GLN A 124 6.30 -20.59 -0.06
N ASN A 125 5.90 -19.64 0.79
CA ASN A 125 5.19 -19.89 2.04
C ASN A 125 3.95 -18.98 2.22
N HIS A 126 3.57 -18.24 1.17
CA HIS A 126 2.48 -17.26 1.18
C HIS A 126 2.74 -16.05 2.09
N VAL A 127 3.99 -15.71 2.32
CA VAL A 127 4.45 -14.49 2.99
C VAL A 127 5.57 -13.91 2.15
N VAL A 128 5.40 -12.68 1.69
CA VAL A 128 6.51 -11.98 1.05
C VAL A 128 7.37 -11.31 2.10
N THR A 129 8.68 -11.28 1.87
CA THR A 129 9.64 -10.48 2.65
C THR A 129 10.52 -9.68 1.70
N THR A 130 10.76 -8.40 1.98
CA THR A 130 11.72 -7.59 1.19
C THR A 130 12.59 -6.74 2.08
N ASN A 131 13.80 -6.44 1.60
CA ASN A 131 14.68 -5.49 2.27
C ASN A 131 14.16 -4.05 2.05
N VAL A 132 14.15 -3.25 3.12
CA VAL A 132 13.68 -1.85 3.10
C VAL A 132 14.51 -0.99 2.15
N ALA A 133 15.83 -1.24 2.06
CA ALA A 133 16.72 -0.48 1.18
C ALA A 133 16.46 -0.72 -0.32
N LEU A 134 15.67 -1.74 -0.68
CA LEU A 134 15.34 -2.06 -2.06
C LEU A 134 14.02 -1.42 -2.53
N LEU A 135 13.32 -0.70 -1.65
CA LEU A 135 12.08 -0.04 -2.00
C LEU A 135 12.34 1.13 -2.96
N GLY A 136 11.49 1.30 -3.97
CA GLY A 136 11.54 2.44 -4.88
C GLY A 136 10.94 3.69 -4.24
N PRO A 137 11.52 4.89 -4.44
CA PRO A 137 10.96 6.13 -3.91
C PRO A 137 9.62 6.46 -4.55
N GLY A 138 8.67 6.86 -3.73
CA GLY A 138 7.38 7.37 -4.16
C GLY A 138 7.41 8.87 -4.41
N GLY A 139 7.02 9.31 -5.61
CA GLY A 139 6.98 10.71 -5.97
C GLY A 139 8.34 11.41 -5.82
N ARG A 140 8.47 12.30 -4.82
CA ARG A 140 9.71 13.04 -4.50
C ARG A 140 10.40 12.56 -3.22
N ALA A 141 10.06 11.36 -2.73
CA ALA A 141 10.73 10.78 -1.57
C ALA A 141 12.25 10.65 -1.82
N PRO A 142 13.10 10.73 -0.77
CA PRO A 142 14.52 10.46 -0.89
C PRO A 142 14.75 8.96 -1.16
N GLU A 143 16.03 8.55 -1.27
CA GLU A 143 16.38 7.13 -1.30
C GLU A 143 15.76 6.36 -0.12
N ALA A 144 15.40 5.10 -0.34
CA ALA A 144 14.81 4.28 0.69
C ALA A 144 15.74 4.16 1.91
N PRO A 145 15.18 4.16 3.14
CA PRO A 145 15.99 4.01 4.33
C PRO A 145 16.59 2.61 4.42
N ALA A 146 17.66 2.46 5.20
CA ALA A 146 18.26 1.14 5.43
C ALA A 146 17.40 0.21 6.31
N SER A 147 16.47 0.77 7.08
CA SER A 147 15.58 0.06 7.99
C SER A 147 14.31 0.85 8.26
N THR A 148 13.30 0.16 8.79
CA THR A 148 12.15 0.81 9.42
C THR A 148 12.53 1.47 10.75
N GLN A 149 11.68 2.36 11.23
CA GLN A 149 11.78 3.11 12.48
C GLN A 149 10.41 3.16 13.15
N THR A 150 10.39 3.30 14.49
CA THR A 150 9.16 3.55 15.25
C THR A 150 8.34 4.69 14.61
N GLY A 151 7.05 4.43 14.40
CA GLY A 151 6.12 5.35 13.75
C GLY A 151 6.00 5.19 12.24
N ASP A 152 6.83 4.36 11.61
CA ASP A 152 6.63 3.97 10.22
C ASP A 152 5.32 3.18 10.06
N LEU A 153 4.64 3.42 8.94
CA LEU A 153 3.45 2.69 8.50
C LEU A 153 3.82 1.77 7.36
N ILE A 154 3.43 0.50 7.44
CA ILE A 154 3.59 -0.47 6.35
C ILE A 154 2.22 -0.88 5.86
N ILE A 155 1.99 -0.86 4.55
CA ILE A 155 0.76 -1.32 3.91
C ILE A 155 1.12 -2.43 2.93
N GLY A 156 0.44 -3.57 3.05
CA GLY A 156 0.49 -4.68 2.11
C GLY A 156 -0.85 -4.85 1.40
N LEU A 157 -0.82 -5.06 0.09
CA LEU A 157 -2.00 -5.38 -0.70
C LEU A 157 -1.78 -6.69 -1.46
N ASP A 158 -2.55 -7.73 -1.14
CA ASP A 158 -2.55 -8.98 -1.89
C ASP A 158 -3.66 -8.96 -2.96
N SER A 159 -3.23 -9.01 -4.23
CA SER A 159 -4.15 -9.05 -5.38
C SER A 159 -5.01 -10.29 -5.48
N ARG A 160 -4.45 -11.43 -5.10
CA ARG A 160 -5.10 -12.72 -5.33
C ARG A 160 -6.13 -12.97 -4.26
N ALA A 161 -5.78 -12.64 -3.03
CA ALA A 161 -6.66 -12.80 -1.89
C ALA A 161 -7.64 -11.63 -1.71
N MET A 162 -7.43 -10.50 -2.40
CA MET A 162 -8.16 -9.25 -2.16
C MET A 162 -8.04 -8.83 -0.68
N ILE A 163 -6.82 -8.80 -0.15
CA ILE A 163 -6.53 -8.47 1.25
C ILE A 163 -5.71 -7.19 1.33
N VAL A 164 -6.03 -6.36 2.33
CA VAL A 164 -5.21 -5.24 2.78
C VAL A 164 -4.68 -5.57 4.17
N THR A 165 -3.39 -5.37 4.40
CA THR A 165 -2.77 -5.43 5.72
C THR A 165 -2.11 -4.11 6.05
N ILE A 166 -2.29 -3.61 7.27
CA ILE A 166 -1.67 -2.37 7.73
C ILE A 166 -0.94 -2.63 9.05
N PHE A 167 0.33 -2.25 9.11
CA PHE A 167 1.20 -2.40 10.27
C PHE A 167 1.73 -1.03 10.69
N THR A 168 1.88 -0.83 12.00
CA THR A 168 2.68 0.28 12.53
C THR A 168 3.93 -0.30 13.19
N VAL A 169 5.08 0.34 12.94
CA VAL A 169 6.32 -0.03 13.59
C VAL A 169 6.37 0.60 14.98
N SER A 170 6.54 -0.23 16.02
CA SER A 170 6.67 0.20 17.42
C SER A 170 8.12 0.35 17.85
#